data_AF-A0A7L4JC65-F1
#
_entry.id   AF-A0A7L4JC65-F1
#
_cell.length_a   1.000
_cell.length_b   1.000
_cell.length_c   1.000
_cell.angle_alpha   90.00
_cell.angle_beta   90.00
_cell.angle_gamma   90.00
#
_symmetry.space_group_name_H-M   'P 1'
#
loop_
_entity.id
_entity.type
_entity.pdbx_description
1 polymer ?
#
loop_
_entity_poly.entity_id
_entity_poly.type
_entity_poly.pdbx_seq_one_letter_code
_entity_poly.pdbx_strand_id
1 'polypeptide(L)'
;QECAARGEDYERVKLLEISAEDAERWERKKKKKNPDLGFSDYAAAQLRQYQRLTRQIKPDLEQYERLKEQFGEALYPTSDSLLHGTHVPSKDGVDRMVADLEKQIEKREKYSRRRPYNDDADIDYINERNAKFNQKAERFYGKYTAEIKQNLERGTAV
;
A
#
# COMPACT_ATOMS: atom_id res chain seq x y z
N GLN A 1 -9.39 39.09 -3.00
CA GLN A 1 -10.49 39.74 -3.75
C GLN A 1 -9.95 40.56 -4.93
N GLU A 2 -8.78 41.20 -4.84
CA GLU A 2 -8.15 41.92 -5.96
C GLU A 2 -7.62 41.01 -7.09
N CYS A 3 -7.03 39.84 -6.78
CA CYS A 3 -6.54 38.90 -7.81
C CYS A 3 -7.66 38.34 -8.70
N ALA A 4 -8.82 38.03 -8.09
CA ALA A 4 -10.00 37.56 -8.82
C ALA A 4 -10.58 38.63 -9.76
N ALA A 5 -10.46 39.93 -9.39
CA ALA A 5 -10.87 41.05 -10.24
C ALA A 5 -9.92 41.30 -11.42
N ARG A 6 -8.63 40.89 -11.31
CA ARG A 6 -7.65 40.89 -12.41
C ARG A 6 -7.69 39.62 -13.28
N GLY A 7 -8.54 38.64 -12.94
CA GLY A 7 -8.60 37.34 -13.64
C GLY A 7 -7.43 36.41 -13.31
N GLU A 8 -6.67 36.69 -12.25
CA GLU A 8 -5.53 35.88 -11.83
C GLU A 8 -5.92 34.92 -10.71
N ASP A 9 -5.40 33.68 -10.79
CA ASP A 9 -5.60 32.67 -9.76
C ASP A 9 -4.79 33.02 -8.51
N TYR A 10 -5.51 33.25 -7.40
CA TYR A 10 -4.95 33.72 -6.13
C TYR A 10 -3.87 32.78 -5.57
N GLU A 11 -4.03 31.47 -5.74
CA GLU A 11 -3.02 30.51 -5.26
C GLU A 11 -1.71 30.63 -6.05
N ARG A 12 -1.79 30.92 -7.34
CA ARG A 12 -0.63 31.03 -8.22
C ARG A 12 0.19 32.29 -7.93
N VAL A 13 -0.47 33.42 -7.68
CA VAL A 13 0.21 34.68 -7.27
C VAL A 13 0.89 34.52 -5.92
N LYS A 14 0.21 33.88 -4.96
CA LYS A 14 0.78 33.60 -3.63
C LYS A 14 2.00 32.68 -3.69
N LEU A 15 2.01 31.69 -4.58
CA LEU A 15 3.16 30.80 -4.78
C LEU A 15 4.38 31.52 -5.38
N LEU A 16 4.18 32.63 -6.11
CA LEU A 16 5.28 33.45 -6.64
C LEU A 16 5.98 34.29 -5.56
N GLU A 17 5.29 34.58 -4.45
CA GLU A 17 5.83 35.34 -3.32
C GLU A 17 6.65 34.47 -2.34
N ILE A 18 6.64 33.15 -2.50
CA ILE A 18 7.39 32.22 -1.65
C ILE A 18 8.86 32.25 -2.06
N SER A 19 9.74 32.54 -1.10
CA SER A 19 11.19 32.47 -1.30
C SER A 19 11.64 31.05 -1.67
N ALA A 20 12.67 30.93 -2.50
CA ALA A 20 13.24 29.64 -2.89
C ALA A 20 13.66 28.78 -1.69
N GLU A 21 14.17 29.40 -0.62
CA GLU A 21 14.56 28.70 0.61
C GLU A 21 13.35 28.11 1.37
N ASP A 22 12.24 28.85 1.41
CA ASP A 22 11.01 28.41 2.07
C ASP A 22 10.31 27.31 1.26
N ALA A 23 10.37 27.41 -0.07
CA ALA A 23 9.91 26.35 -0.96
C ALA A 23 10.72 25.05 -0.74
N GLU A 24 12.04 25.12 -0.63
CA GLU A 24 12.87 23.94 -0.35
C GLU A 24 12.58 23.32 1.02
N ARG A 25 12.43 24.15 2.07
CA ARG A 25 12.04 23.66 3.40
C ARG A 25 10.67 23.00 3.38
N TRP A 26 9.74 23.53 2.58
CA TRP A 26 8.41 22.97 2.38
C TRP A 26 8.44 21.64 1.62
N GLU A 27 9.19 21.54 0.53
CA GLU A 27 9.38 20.30 -0.24
C GLU A 27 9.98 19.18 0.63
N ARG A 28 10.94 19.51 1.50
CA ARG A 28 11.55 18.53 2.44
C ARG A 28 10.54 18.00 3.47
N LYS A 29 9.52 18.79 3.82
CA LYS A 29 8.42 18.36 4.70
C LYS A 29 7.35 17.53 3.98
N LYS A 30 7.35 17.49 2.64
CA LYS A 30 6.37 16.70 1.91
C LYS A 30 6.57 15.21 2.14
N LYS A 31 5.45 14.50 2.23
CA LYS A 31 5.43 13.05 2.36
C LYS A 31 6.03 12.39 1.12
N LYS A 32 7.08 11.59 1.32
CA LYS A 32 7.67 10.75 0.26
C LYS A 32 6.58 9.91 -0.40
N LYS A 33 6.51 9.96 -1.73
CA LYS A 33 5.57 9.18 -2.53
C LYS A 33 6.12 7.77 -2.74
N ASN A 34 5.30 6.75 -2.49
CA ASN A 34 5.61 5.35 -2.75
C ASN A 34 4.41 4.71 -3.47
N PRO A 35 4.23 4.99 -4.78
CA PRO A 35 3.15 4.39 -5.56
C PRO A 35 3.27 2.87 -5.62
N ASP A 36 2.17 2.20 -5.94
CA ASP A 36 2.20 0.77 -6.26
C ASP A 36 2.44 0.61 -7.76
N LEU A 37 3.49 -0.13 -8.12
CA LEU A 37 3.89 -0.34 -9.52
C LEU A 37 3.14 -1.52 -10.17
N GLY A 38 2.30 -2.22 -9.40
CA GLY A 38 1.66 -3.46 -9.84
C GLY A 38 2.41 -4.69 -9.34
N PHE A 39 1.79 -5.85 -9.52
CA PHE A 39 2.36 -7.12 -9.10
C PHE A 39 3.46 -7.57 -10.08
N SER A 40 4.68 -7.70 -9.59
CA SER A 40 5.81 -8.29 -10.33
C SER A 40 6.11 -9.71 -9.84
N ASP A 41 6.56 -9.83 -8.59
CA ASP A 41 6.87 -11.10 -7.92
C ASP A 41 6.51 -11.03 -6.42
N TYR A 42 6.30 -12.19 -5.82
CA TYR A 42 6.03 -12.33 -4.38
C TYR A 42 7.19 -11.83 -3.53
N ALA A 43 8.45 -12.04 -3.91
CA ALA A 43 9.59 -11.54 -3.14
C ALA A 43 9.62 -10.01 -3.12
N ALA A 44 9.34 -9.36 -4.26
CA ALA A 44 9.28 -7.91 -4.36
C ALA A 44 8.11 -7.33 -3.55
N ALA A 45 6.94 -7.97 -3.61
CA ALA A 45 5.77 -7.58 -2.81
C ALA A 45 6.06 -7.72 -1.30
N GLN A 46 6.72 -8.80 -0.90
CA GLN A 46 7.13 -9.04 0.48
C GLN A 46 8.17 -8.03 0.95
N LEU A 47 9.18 -7.72 0.13
CA LEU A 47 10.18 -6.70 0.45
C LEU A 47 9.53 -5.33 0.68
N ARG A 48 8.58 -4.94 -0.18
CA ARG A 48 7.84 -3.68 -0.03
C ARG A 48 7.01 -3.66 1.26
N GLN A 49 6.39 -4.80 1.61
CA GLN A 49 5.65 -4.96 2.85
C GLN A 49 6.56 -4.88 4.07
N TYR A 50 7.71 -5.55 4.06
CA TYR A 50 8.73 -5.52 5.10
C TYR A 50 9.28 -4.11 5.33
N GLN A 51 9.71 -3.41 4.27
CA GLN A 51 10.19 -2.02 4.36
C GLN A 51 9.15 -1.07 4.97
N ARG A 52 7.86 -1.34 4.74
CA ARG A 52 6.78 -0.56 5.35
C ARG A 52 6.64 -0.88 6.84
N LEU A 53 6.66 -2.16 7.22
CA LEU A 53 6.55 -2.58 8.63
C LEU A 53 7.75 -2.06 9.44
N THR A 54 8.98 -2.23 8.95
CA THR A 54 10.19 -1.77 9.65
C THR A 54 10.22 -0.26 9.88
N ARG A 55 9.64 0.53 8.97
CA ARG A 55 9.48 1.98 9.16
C ARG A 55 8.39 2.35 10.18
N GLN A 56 7.44 1.46 10.44
CA GLN A 56 6.32 1.69 11.36
C GLN A 56 6.65 1.27 12.80
N ILE A 57 7.54 0.29 12.97
CA ILE A 57 7.98 -0.19 14.27
C ILE A 57 8.77 0.91 14.98
N LYS A 58 8.43 1.17 16.24
CA LYS A 58 9.17 2.06 17.14
C LYS A 58 9.86 1.21 18.21
N PRO A 59 11.20 1.11 18.20
CA PRO A 59 11.94 0.37 19.21
C PRO A 59 11.77 0.98 20.60
N ASP A 60 11.73 0.11 21.61
CA ASP A 60 11.78 0.51 23.02
C ASP A 60 13.25 0.56 23.46
N LEU A 61 13.79 1.79 23.56
CA LEU A 61 15.20 2.00 23.85
C LEU A 61 15.54 1.69 25.31
N GLU A 62 14.62 1.92 26.25
CA GLU A 62 14.86 1.64 27.67
C GLU A 62 14.96 0.14 27.93
N GLN A 63 14.06 -0.65 27.33
CA GLN A 63 14.12 -2.11 27.41
C GLN A 63 15.43 -2.63 26.78
N TYR A 64 15.84 -2.06 25.66
CA TYR A 64 17.08 -2.42 24.98
C TYR A 64 18.32 -2.13 25.82
N GLU A 65 18.39 -0.96 26.47
CA GLU A 65 19.52 -0.59 27.34
C GLU A 65 19.64 -1.52 28.56
N ARG A 66 18.52 -1.86 29.20
CA ARG A 66 18.50 -2.84 30.30
C ARG A 66 19.01 -4.22 29.88
N LEU A 67 18.58 -4.70 28.71
CA LEU A 67 19.06 -5.97 28.16
C LEU A 67 20.55 -5.88 27.82
N LYS A 68 21.02 -4.74 27.33
CA LYS A 68 22.44 -4.53 27.04
C LYS A 68 23.32 -4.59 28.29
N GLU A 69 22.87 -4.02 29.41
CA GLU A 69 23.59 -4.13 30.68
C GLU A 69 23.60 -5.57 31.22
N GLN A 70 22.48 -6.31 31.06
CA GLN A 70 22.36 -7.68 31.55
C GLN A 70 23.21 -8.68 30.75
N PHE A 71 23.19 -8.59 29.43
CA PHE A 71 23.87 -9.56 28.55
C PHE A 71 25.27 -9.12 28.12
N GLY A 72 25.61 -7.84 28.24
CA GLY A 72 26.93 -7.31 27.88
C GLY A 72 27.32 -7.64 26.45
N GLU A 73 28.51 -8.23 26.27
CA GLU A 73 29.03 -8.64 24.95
C GLU A 73 28.19 -9.76 24.32
N ALA A 74 27.53 -10.59 25.13
CA ALA A 74 26.67 -11.65 24.64
C ALA A 74 25.48 -11.10 23.84
N LEU A 75 25.05 -9.85 24.05
CA LEU A 75 23.96 -9.24 23.27
C LEU A 75 24.26 -9.16 21.76
N TYR A 76 25.53 -9.24 21.36
CA TYR A 76 25.95 -9.22 19.96
C TYR A 76 26.40 -10.62 19.50
N PRO A 77 25.47 -11.58 19.31
CA PRO A 77 25.80 -12.96 19.01
C PRO A 77 26.35 -13.13 17.58
N THR A 78 27.25 -14.10 17.41
CA THR A 78 27.58 -14.73 16.12
C THR A 78 26.63 -15.91 15.85
N SER A 79 26.74 -16.54 14.68
CA SER A 79 25.94 -17.72 14.31
C SER A 79 26.02 -18.86 15.33
N ASP A 80 27.14 -18.97 16.05
CA ASP A 80 27.46 -20.10 16.93
C ASP A 80 27.22 -19.78 18.41
N SER A 81 26.57 -18.65 18.70
CA SER A 81 26.31 -18.20 20.08
C SER A 81 25.14 -18.96 20.74
N LEU A 82 25.27 -19.24 22.04
CA LEU A 82 24.34 -20.10 22.79
C LEU A 82 23.08 -19.39 23.33
N LEU A 83 22.86 -18.11 23.00
CA LEU A 83 21.71 -17.34 23.48
C LEU A 83 20.38 -17.76 22.84
N HIS A 84 20.43 -18.44 21.70
CA HIS A 84 19.23 -18.87 21.00
C HIS A 84 18.51 -19.98 21.80
N GLY A 85 17.21 -19.79 22.05
CA GLY A 85 16.35 -20.79 22.71
C GLY A 85 16.14 -20.57 24.22
N THR A 86 16.86 -19.64 24.86
CA THR A 86 16.68 -19.32 26.29
C THR A 86 15.79 -18.10 26.54
N HIS A 87 15.50 -17.32 25.51
CA HIS A 87 14.70 -16.10 25.62
C HIS A 87 13.22 -16.39 25.86
N VAL A 88 12.70 -15.92 27.00
CA VAL A 88 11.27 -15.94 27.31
C VAL A 88 10.75 -14.50 27.23
N PRO A 89 9.95 -14.15 26.21
CA PRO A 89 9.43 -12.80 26.07
C PRO A 89 8.45 -12.45 27.18
N SER A 90 8.38 -11.17 27.54
CA SER A 90 7.32 -10.67 28.43
C SER A 90 5.97 -10.74 27.73
N LYS A 91 4.90 -10.85 28.52
CA LYS A 91 3.52 -10.86 28.01
C LYS A 91 3.22 -9.63 27.14
N ASP A 92 3.63 -8.44 27.60
CA ASP A 92 3.47 -7.19 26.85
C ASP A 92 4.22 -7.19 25.50
N GLY A 93 5.35 -7.89 25.42
CA GLY A 93 6.08 -8.09 24.16
C GLY A 93 5.29 -8.95 23.18
N VAL A 94 4.70 -10.04 23.67
CA VAL A 94 3.84 -10.93 22.88
C VAL A 94 2.58 -10.19 22.40
N ASP A 95 1.90 -9.46 23.29
CA ASP A 95 0.68 -8.72 22.95
C ASP A 95 0.94 -7.65 21.87
N ARG A 96 2.09 -6.96 21.93
CA ARG A 96 2.52 -6.02 20.88
C ARG A 96 2.71 -6.70 19.53
N MET A 97 3.32 -7.89 19.51
CA MET A 97 3.51 -8.67 18.29
C MET A 97 2.18 -9.13 17.70
N VAL A 98 1.27 -9.66 18.53
CA VAL A 98 -0.05 -10.12 18.10
C VAL A 98 -0.83 -8.96 17.47
N ALA A 99 -0.85 -7.79 18.13
CA ALA A 99 -1.54 -6.61 17.61
C ALA A 99 -0.95 -6.12 16.26
N ASP A 100 0.34 -6.30 15.99
CA ASP A 100 0.94 -5.97 14.69
C ASP A 100 0.56 -6.99 13.61
N LEU A 101 0.55 -8.28 13.96
CA LEU A 101 0.12 -9.36 13.04
C LEU A 101 -1.35 -9.20 12.63
N GLU A 102 -2.24 -8.87 13.56
CA GLU A 102 -3.66 -8.60 13.26
C GLU A 102 -3.81 -7.43 12.28
N LYS A 103 -3.08 -6.32 12.49
CA LYS A 103 -3.05 -5.19 11.55
C LYS A 103 -2.50 -5.59 10.19
N GLN A 104 -1.51 -6.47 10.14
CA GLN A 104 -0.98 -7.01 8.89
C GLN A 104 -2.03 -7.86 8.16
N ILE A 105 -2.75 -8.72 8.87
CA ILE A 105 -3.82 -9.56 8.32
C ILE A 105 -4.95 -8.69 7.77
N GLU A 106 -5.46 -7.75 8.55
CA GLU A 106 -6.52 -6.82 8.12
C GLU A 106 -6.13 -6.05 6.85
N LYS A 107 -4.87 -5.62 6.77
CA LYS A 107 -4.36 -4.93 5.59
C LYS A 107 -4.24 -5.85 4.37
N ARG A 108 -3.89 -7.13 4.58
CA ARG A 108 -3.80 -8.15 3.53
C ARG A 108 -5.18 -8.51 3.00
N GLU A 109 -6.19 -8.62 3.86
CA GLU A 109 -7.58 -8.90 3.45
C GLU A 109 -8.11 -7.82 2.48
N LYS A 110 -7.73 -6.56 2.73
CA LYS A 110 -8.09 -5.40 1.89
C LYS A 110 -7.27 -5.28 0.59
N TYR A 111 -6.41 -6.25 0.26
CA TYR A 111 -5.58 -6.22 -0.95
C TYR A 111 -6.43 -6.22 -2.23
N SER A 112 -7.43 -7.10 -2.30
CA SER A 112 -8.40 -7.13 -3.40
C SER A 112 -9.62 -6.29 -3.03
N ARG A 113 -9.70 -5.07 -3.57
CA ARG A 113 -10.83 -4.17 -3.30
C ARG A 113 -12.05 -4.58 -4.11
N ARG A 114 -13.21 -4.70 -3.45
CA ARG A 114 -14.49 -4.94 -4.12
C ARG A 114 -14.84 -3.73 -5.00
N ARG A 115 -15.13 -3.99 -6.28
CA ARG A 115 -15.69 -2.98 -7.19
C ARG A 115 -17.21 -2.86 -6.94
N PRO A 116 -17.78 -1.65 -6.99
CA PRO A 116 -19.22 -1.47 -6.83
C PRO A 116 -19.97 -2.26 -7.90
N TYR A 117 -21.08 -2.86 -7.51
CA TYR A 117 -22.00 -3.51 -8.43
C TYR A 117 -22.89 -2.45 -9.07
N ASN A 118 -23.09 -2.53 -10.38
CA ASN A 118 -24.01 -1.68 -11.12
C ASN A 118 -25.15 -2.58 -11.61
N ASP A 119 -26.36 -2.35 -11.12
CA ASP A 119 -27.58 -3.08 -11.47
C ASP A 119 -28.13 -2.68 -12.84
N ASP A 120 -27.81 -1.47 -13.31
CA ASP A 120 -28.14 -0.99 -14.66
C ASP A 120 -27.24 -1.59 -15.77
N ALA A 121 -26.23 -2.39 -15.41
CA ALA A 121 -25.34 -3.00 -16.40
C ALA A 121 -25.97 -4.23 -17.05
N ASP A 122 -25.76 -4.39 -18.37
CA ASP A 122 -26.22 -5.59 -19.08
C ASP A 122 -25.62 -6.86 -18.47
N ILE A 123 -26.50 -7.76 -18.03
CA ILE A 123 -26.13 -8.99 -17.33
C ILE A 123 -25.87 -10.09 -18.36
N ASP A 124 -24.60 -10.43 -18.58
CA ASP A 124 -24.16 -11.50 -19.48
C ASP A 124 -23.99 -12.87 -18.81
N TYR A 125 -24.48 -13.03 -17.57
CA TYR A 125 -24.26 -14.21 -16.74
C TYR A 125 -25.53 -14.70 -16.03
N ILE A 126 -25.57 -16.01 -15.76
CA ILE A 126 -26.69 -16.66 -15.04
C ILE A 126 -26.38 -16.82 -13.54
N ASN A 127 -25.09 -16.85 -13.15
CA ASN A 127 -24.67 -17.02 -11.76
C ASN A 127 -23.40 -16.20 -11.42
N GLU A 128 -23.10 -16.02 -10.13
CA GLU A 128 -21.95 -15.20 -9.69
C GLU A 128 -20.58 -15.77 -10.12
N ARG A 129 -20.45 -17.11 -10.24
CA ARG A 129 -19.20 -17.73 -10.69
C ARG A 129 -18.96 -17.43 -12.17
N ASN A 130 -20.04 -17.43 -12.96
CA ASN A 130 -20.06 -17.07 -14.37
C ASN A 130 -19.75 -15.58 -14.54
N ALA A 131 -20.33 -14.68 -13.72
CA ALA A 131 -19.96 -13.26 -13.71
C ALA A 131 -18.45 -13.04 -13.55
N LYS A 132 -17.82 -13.73 -12.58
CA LYS A 132 -16.37 -13.64 -12.36
C LYS A 132 -15.56 -14.21 -13.54
N PHE A 133 -16.08 -15.24 -14.19
CA PHE A 133 -15.47 -15.82 -15.40
C PHE A 133 -15.58 -14.87 -16.59
N ASN A 134 -16.75 -14.30 -16.87
CA ASN A 134 -16.95 -13.29 -17.90
C ASN A 134 -16.06 -12.06 -17.66
N GLN A 135 -15.97 -11.56 -16.41
CA GLN A 135 -15.02 -10.50 -16.05
C GLN A 135 -13.55 -10.89 -16.25
N LYS A 136 -13.21 -12.17 -16.12
CA LYS A 136 -11.86 -12.67 -16.45
C LYS A 136 -11.69 -12.66 -17.97
N ALA A 137 -12.64 -13.20 -18.72
CA ALA A 137 -12.63 -13.21 -20.18
C ALA A 137 -12.49 -11.79 -20.75
N GLU A 138 -13.27 -10.84 -20.24
CA GLU A 138 -13.21 -9.44 -20.67
C GLU A 138 -11.83 -8.82 -20.43
N ARG A 139 -11.18 -9.11 -19.30
CA ARG A 139 -9.82 -8.60 -19.01
C ARG A 139 -8.76 -9.10 -19.98
N PHE A 140 -8.87 -10.34 -20.47
CA PHE A 140 -7.89 -10.93 -21.40
C PHE A 140 -8.25 -10.69 -22.87
N TYR A 141 -9.52 -10.88 -23.23
CA TYR A 141 -9.99 -10.91 -24.60
C TYR A 141 -10.69 -9.63 -25.03
N GLY A 142 -11.20 -8.80 -24.12
CA GLY A 142 -11.97 -7.59 -24.44
C GLY A 142 -11.23 -6.62 -25.37
N LYS A 143 -9.89 -6.55 -25.24
CA LYS A 143 -9.05 -5.76 -26.16
C LYS A 143 -9.12 -6.26 -27.61
N TYR A 144 -9.27 -7.56 -27.81
CA TYR A 144 -9.28 -8.21 -29.12
C TYR A 144 -10.70 -8.40 -29.68
N THR A 145 -11.71 -8.51 -28.80
CA THR A 145 -13.10 -8.76 -29.18
C THR A 145 -13.96 -7.49 -29.18
N ALA A 146 -13.34 -6.31 -29.09
CA ALA A 146 -14.05 -5.03 -29.08
C ALA A 146 -14.90 -4.83 -30.34
N GLU A 147 -14.40 -5.19 -31.52
CA GLU A 147 -15.13 -5.10 -32.78
C GLU A 147 -16.32 -6.05 -32.82
N ILE A 148 -16.14 -7.30 -32.39
CA ILE A 148 -17.22 -8.30 -32.30
C ILE A 148 -18.33 -7.80 -31.36
N LYS A 149 -17.96 -7.21 -30.21
CA LYS A 149 -18.92 -6.66 -29.26
C LYS A 149 -19.75 -5.54 -29.89
N GLN A 150 -19.09 -4.60 -30.58
CA GLN A 150 -19.82 -3.52 -31.27
C GLN A 150 -20.70 -4.05 -32.41
N ASN A 151 -20.27 -5.08 -33.13
CA ASN A 151 -21.06 -5.69 -34.21
C ASN A 151 -22.32 -6.39 -33.63
N LEU A 152 -22.21 -7.01 -32.46
CA LEU A 152 -23.37 -7.56 -31.73
C LEU A 152 -24.33 -6.45 -31.28
N GLU A 153 -23.81 -5.36 -30.70
CA GLU A 153 -24.63 -4.20 -30.28
C GLU A 153 -25.31 -3.50 -31.46
N ARG A 154 -24.70 -3.50 -32.65
CA ARG A 154 -25.28 -2.95 -33.89
C ARG A 154 -26.21 -3.91 -34.62
N GLY A 155 -26.18 -5.20 -34.29
CA GLY A 155 -26.97 -6.24 -34.97
C GLY A 155 -26.49 -6.58 -36.39
N THR A 156 -25.30 -6.11 -36.80
CA THR A 156 -24.71 -6.35 -38.13
C THR A 156 -23.21 -6.55 -38.03
N ALA A 157 -22.66 -7.51 -38.78
CA ALA A 157 -21.23 -7.61 -38.98
C ALA A 157 -20.81 -6.65 -40.10
N VAL A 158 -19.99 -5.66 -39.76
CA VAL A 158 -19.24 -4.82 -40.69
C VAL A 158 -17.77 -5.18 -40.57
#